data_AF-A0A1D3RMI1-F1
#
_entry.id   AF-A0A1D3RMI1-F1
#
_cell.length_a   1.000
_cell.length_b   1.000
_cell.length_c   1.000
_cell.angle_alpha   90.00
_cell.angle_beta   90.00
_cell.angle_gamma   90.00
#
_symmetry.space_group_name_H-M   'P 1'
#
loop_
_entity.id
_entity.type
_entity.pdbx_description
1 polymer ?
#
loop_
_entity_poly.entity_id
_entity_poly.type
_entity_poly.pdbx_seq_one_letter_code
_entity_poly.pdbx_strand_id
1 'polypeptide(L)'
;MYEAYLSKKHDSHNTIHNILKKLFYLIAWGNKSGIDIDSILLTGEMIEPKQVNAFGAWLTQRGKLHADGTISPIAINGILDVVSQAFRWFADQYVSFSGSASEREIHIKMYKDSIKERFSEQCEKSRKKNSSR
;
A
#
# COMPACT_ATOMS: atom_id res chain seq x y z
N MET A 1 0.29 9.78 13.55
CA MET A 1 -0.51 10.71 12.73
C MET A 1 -1.53 9.98 11.84
N TYR A 2 -1.09 9.07 10.97
CA TYR A 2 -2.02 8.30 10.11
C TYR A 2 -3.07 7.52 10.91
N GLU A 3 -2.68 6.89 12.03
CA GLU A 3 -3.62 6.25 12.95
C GLU A 3 -4.69 7.22 13.47
N ALA A 4 -4.33 8.44 13.86
CA ALA A 4 -5.30 9.44 14.31
C ALA A 4 -6.28 9.85 13.19
N TYR A 5 -5.82 9.87 11.94
CA TYR A 5 -6.72 10.01 10.78
C TYR A 5 -7.66 8.81 10.65
N LEU A 6 -7.15 7.58 10.76
CA LEU A 6 -7.98 6.37 10.70
C LEU A 6 -9.01 6.33 11.83
N SER A 7 -8.65 6.75 13.05
CA SER A 7 -9.56 6.85 14.19
C SER A 7 -10.69 7.86 14.00
N LYS A 8 -10.47 8.91 13.19
CA LYS A 8 -11.53 9.85 12.81
C LYS A 8 -12.41 9.32 11.67
N LYS A 9 -11.85 8.47 10.81
CA LYS A 9 -12.52 7.94 9.61
C LYS A 9 -13.32 6.66 9.88
N HIS A 10 -12.90 5.87 10.86
CA HIS A 10 -13.48 4.56 11.17
C HIS A 10 -13.86 4.47 12.63
N ASP A 11 -15.09 4.06 12.91
CA ASP A 11 -15.60 3.90 14.29
C ASP A 11 -15.13 2.58 14.94
N SER A 12 -14.70 1.61 14.12
CA SER A 12 -14.30 0.28 14.60
C SER A 12 -12.79 0.19 14.84
N HIS A 13 -12.41 -0.02 16.10
CA HIS A 13 -11.03 -0.27 16.49
C HIS A 13 -10.43 -1.50 15.76
N ASN A 14 -11.22 -2.53 15.53
CA ASN A 14 -10.78 -3.72 14.79
C ASN A 14 -10.42 -3.39 13.34
N THR A 15 -11.15 -2.48 12.70
CA THR A 15 -10.84 -2.03 11.34
C THR A 15 -9.52 -1.27 11.31
N ILE A 16 -9.32 -0.34 12.25
CA ILE A 16 -8.08 0.44 12.36
C ILE A 16 -6.90 -0.50 12.59
N HIS A 17 -7.00 -1.43 13.54
CA HIS A 17 -5.96 -2.40 13.84
C HIS A 17 -5.62 -3.27 12.61
N ASN A 18 -6.63 -3.72 11.86
CA ASN A 18 -6.42 -4.49 10.64
C ASN A 18 -5.69 -3.68 9.54
N ILE A 19 -6.02 -2.40 9.39
CA ILE A 19 -5.33 -1.48 8.46
C ILE A 19 -3.86 -1.32 8.87
N LEU A 20 -3.60 -1.03 10.15
CA LEU A 20 -2.24 -0.86 10.67
C LEU A 20 -1.41 -2.14 10.55
N LYS A 21 -2.01 -3.30 10.84
CA LYS A 21 -1.37 -4.61 10.68
C LYS A 21 -0.96 -4.87 9.22
N LYS A 22 -1.77 -4.44 8.26
CA LYS A 22 -1.42 -4.54 6.83
C LYS A 22 -0.28 -3.60 6.46
N LEU A 23 -0.26 -2.38 6.99
CA LEU A 23 0.85 -1.45 6.78
C LEU A 23 2.17 -1.94 7.39
N PHE A 24 2.11 -2.70 8.48
CA PHE A 24 3.30 -3.30 9.08
C PHE A 24 4.09 -4.17 8.09
N TYR A 25 3.43 -4.78 7.09
CA TYR A 25 4.14 -5.51 6.04
C TYR A 25 5.05 -4.61 5.20
N LEU A 26 4.60 -3.40 4.87
CA LEU A 26 5.42 -2.44 4.12
C LEU A 26 6.62 -2.00 4.96
N ILE A 27 6.40 -1.64 6.23
CA ILE A 27 7.48 -1.21 7.14
C ILE A 27 8.50 -2.34 7.34
N ALA A 28 8.02 -3.56 7.61
CA ALA A 28 8.90 -4.71 7.77
C ALA A 28 9.71 -5.03 6.50
N TRP A 29 9.10 -4.87 5.32
CA TRP A 29 9.80 -5.02 4.06
C TRP A 29 10.82 -3.89 3.84
N GLY A 30 10.45 -2.64 4.06
CA GLY A 30 11.32 -1.48 3.96
C GLY A 30 12.56 -1.63 4.83
N ASN A 31 12.38 -1.98 6.10
CA ASN A 31 13.48 -2.26 7.03
C ASN A 31 14.40 -3.38 6.53
N LYS A 32 13.84 -4.46 5.97
CA LYS A 32 14.62 -5.57 5.40
C LYS A 32 15.40 -5.13 4.14
N SER A 33 14.84 -4.23 3.35
CA SER A 33 15.39 -3.77 2.08
C SER A 33 16.24 -2.49 2.20
N GLY A 34 16.40 -1.93 3.40
CA GLY A 34 17.13 -0.68 3.62
C GLY A 34 16.44 0.55 3.03
N ILE A 35 15.10 0.52 2.93
CA ILE A 35 14.28 1.61 2.39
C ILE A 35 13.61 2.32 3.56
N ASP A 36 13.85 3.63 3.69
CA ASP A 36 13.21 4.48 4.70
C ASP A 36 11.78 4.84 4.29
N ILE A 37 10.85 3.93 4.59
CA ILE A 37 9.43 4.11 4.26
C ILE A 37 8.83 5.30 4.99
N ASP A 38 9.23 5.57 6.24
CA ASP A 38 8.68 6.65 7.02
C ASP A 38 9.05 8.01 6.40
N SER A 39 10.32 8.20 6.03
CA SER A 39 10.74 9.41 5.32
C SER A 39 10.01 9.56 3.98
N ILE A 40 9.88 8.48 3.19
CA ILE A 40 9.17 8.53 1.91
C ILE A 40 7.72 8.99 2.11
N LEU A 41 6.98 8.37 3.04
CA LEU A 41 5.61 8.75 3.35
C LEU A 41 5.51 10.21 3.82
N LEU A 42 6.41 10.66 4.70
CA LEU A 42 6.39 12.02 5.23
C LEU A 42 6.75 13.10 4.19
N THR A 43 7.40 12.73 3.09
CA THR A 43 7.59 13.61 1.93
C THR A 43 6.42 13.60 0.95
N GLY A 44 5.43 12.73 1.16
CA GLY A 44 4.32 12.52 0.23
C GLY A 44 4.71 11.75 -1.03
N GLU A 45 5.95 11.24 -1.08
CA GLU A 45 6.45 10.44 -2.19
C GLU A 45 5.98 8.98 -2.12
N MET A 46 6.07 8.29 -3.24
CA MET A 46 5.88 6.84 -3.34
C MET A 46 7.22 6.12 -3.50
N ILE A 47 7.27 4.88 -3.05
CA ILE A 47 8.37 3.98 -3.40
C ILE A 47 8.44 3.78 -4.93
N GLU A 48 9.63 3.56 -5.46
CA GLU A 48 9.86 3.46 -6.90
C GLU A 48 9.07 2.29 -7.53
N PRO A 49 8.76 2.31 -8.83
CA PRO A 49 8.03 1.21 -9.47
C PRO A 49 8.68 -0.18 -9.28
N LYS A 50 10.02 -0.27 -9.36
CA LYS A 50 10.76 -1.52 -9.09
C LYS A 50 10.62 -1.98 -7.63
N GLN A 51 10.48 -1.03 -6.70
CA GLN A 51 10.30 -1.28 -5.28
C GLN A 51 8.87 -1.77 -4.99
N VAL A 52 7.85 -1.23 -5.67
CA VAL A 52 6.47 -1.76 -5.63
C VAL A 52 6.43 -3.21 -6.11
N ASN A 53 7.11 -3.52 -7.22
CA ASN A 53 7.21 -4.90 -7.74
C ASN A 53 7.93 -5.83 -6.76
N ALA A 54 9.05 -5.37 -6.20
CA ALA A 54 9.82 -6.14 -5.22
C ALA A 54 9.02 -6.40 -3.93
N PHE A 55 8.23 -5.42 -3.48
CA PHE A 55 7.32 -5.58 -2.35
C PHE A 55 6.24 -6.62 -2.63
N GLY A 56 5.57 -6.55 -3.80
CA GLY A 56 4.58 -7.54 -4.23
C GLY A 56 5.16 -8.95 -4.26
N ALA A 57 6.33 -9.12 -4.91
CA ALA A 57 7.03 -10.41 -4.96
C ALA A 57 7.42 -10.93 -3.56
N TRP A 58 7.84 -10.04 -2.66
CA TRP A 58 8.17 -10.41 -1.30
C TRP A 58 6.95 -10.88 -0.50
N LEU A 59 5.76 -10.29 -0.69
CA LEU A 59 4.52 -10.75 -0.05
C LEU A 59 4.19 -12.19 -0.47
N THR A 60 4.29 -12.50 -1.76
CA THR A 60 4.07 -13.85 -2.31
C THR A 60 5.09 -14.87 -1.77
N GLN A 61 6.32 -14.44 -1.52
CA GLN A 61 7.39 -15.31 -1.02
C GLN A 61 7.35 -15.50 0.49
N ARG A 62 6.94 -14.48 1.26
CA ARG A 62 6.95 -14.50 2.73
C ARG A 62 6.08 -15.63 3.31
N GLY A 63 4.95 -15.91 2.68
CA GLY A 63 4.10 -17.03 3.08
C GLY A 63 4.73 -18.42 2.88
N LYS A 64 5.76 -18.55 2.04
CA LYS A 64 6.46 -19.83 1.83
C LYS A 64 7.53 -20.11 2.89
N LEU A 65 7.93 -19.10 3.66
CA LEU A 65 9.07 -19.15 4.60
C LEU A 65 8.64 -19.40 6.06
N HIS A 66 7.38 -19.15 6.41
CA HIS A 66 6.84 -19.45 7.73
C HIS A 66 5.99 -20.71 7.68
N ALA A 67 6.07 -21.56 8.71
CA ALA A 67 5.31 -22.81 8.84
C ALA A 67 3.77 -22.61 8.80
N ASP A 68 3.31 -21.36 8.87
CA ASP A 68 1.91 -20.93 8.85
C ASP A 68 1.27 -20.90 7.44
N GLY A 69 2.05 -21.23 6.40
CA GLY A 69 1.57 -21.38 5.03
C GLY A 69 1.50 -20.09 4.22
N THR A 70 1.26 -20.26 2.91
CA THR A 70 1.27 -19.16 1.92
C THR A 70 0.20 -18.12 2.25
N ILE A 71 0.59 -16.83 2.28
CA ILE A 71 -0.38 -15.72 2.37
C ILE A 71 -1.33 -15.84 1.18
N SER A 72 -2.63 -15.87 1.44
CA SER A 72 -3.61 -16.04 0.37
C SER A 72 -3.58 -14.84 -0.59
N PRO A 73 -3.87 -15.03 -1.89
CA PRO A 73 -3.97 -13.94 -2.86
C PRO A 73 -4.90 -12.81 -2.40
N ILE A 74 -6.01 -13.16 -1.71
CA ILE A 74 -6.96 -12.21 -1.14
C ILE A 74 -6.29 -11.33 -0.07
N ALA A 75 -5.48 -11.94 0.81
CA ALA A 75 -4.75 -11.20 1.83
C ALA A 75 -3.65 -10.32 1.23
N ILE A 76 -2.91 -10.81 0.23
CA ILE A 76 -1.91 -10.02 -0.51
C ILE A 76 -2.56 -8.79 -1.14
N ASN A 77 -3.65 -8.97 -1.89
CA ASN A 77 -4.38 -7.87 -2.53
C ASN A 77 -4.92 -6.89 -1.47
N GLY A 78 -5.39 -7.41 -0.34
CA GLY A 78 -5.84 -6.59 0.78
C GLY A 78 -4.72 -5.79 1.46
N ILE A 79 -3.47 -6.26 1.43
CA ILE A 79 -2.29 -5.52 1.90
C ILE A 79 -1.93 -4.44 0.88
N LEU A 80 -1.82 -4.80 -0.40
CA LEU A 80 -1.47 -3.88 -1.49
C LEU A 80 -2.45 -2.70 -1.57
N ASP A 81 -3.75 -2.97 -1.45
CA ASP A 81 -4.77 -1.92 -1.47
C ASP A 81 -4.63 -0.96 -0.28
N VAL A 82 -4.45 -1.49 0.94
CA VAL A 82 -4.26 -0.65 2.14
C VAL A 82 -2.99 0.19 2.04
N VAL A 83 -1.89 -0.40 1.57
CA VAL A 83 -0.63 0.32 1.37
C VAL A 83 -0.82 1.43 0.33
N SER A 84 -1.47 1.14 -0.79
CA SER A 84 -1.82 2.14 -1.80
C SER A 84 -2.68 3.27 -1.23
N GLN A 85 -3.64 2.96 -0.36
CA GLN A 85 -4.47 3.98 0.32
C GLN A 85 -3.62 4.87 1.23
N ALA A 86 -2.65 4.31 1.95
CA ALA A 86 -1.75 5.09 2.80
C ALA A 86 -0.88 6.04 1.97
N PHE A 87 -0.19 5.55 0.93
CA PHE A 87 0.60 6.42 0.04
C PHE A 87 -0.23 7.56 -0.55
N ARG A 88 -1.45 7.28 -1.02
CA ARG A 88 -2.36 8.31 -1.56
C ARG A 88 -2.78 9.33 -0.51
N TRP A 89 -2.96 8.92 0.75
CA TRP A 89 -3.27 9.84 1.83
C TRP A 89 -2.07 10.73 2.15
N PHE A 90 -0.88 10.16 2.29
CA PHE A 90 0.34 10.93 2.55
C PHE A 90 0.67 11.90 1.40
N ALA A 91 0.49 11.47 0.14
CA ALA A 91 0.60 12.35 -1.02
C ALA A 91 -0.34 13.55 -0.90
N ASP A 92 -1.61 13.32 -0.53
CA ASP A 92 -2.62 14.37 -0.33
C ASP A 92 -2.22 15.42 0.72
N GLN A 93 -1.41 15.04 1.71
CA GLN A 93 -1.00 15.92 2.80
C GLN A 93 0.34 16.63 2.53
N TYR A 94 1.27 15.98 1.83
CA TYR A 94 2.68 16.39 1.82
C TYR A 94 3.29 16.61 0.45
N VAL A 95 2.73 16.05 -0.62
CA VAL A 95 3.32 16.23 -1.95
C VAL A 95 3.20 17.70 -2.37
N SER A 96 4.27 18.23 -2.94
CA SER A 96 4.30 19.61 -3.42
C SER A 96 4.61 19.64 -4.91
N PHE A 97 3.70 20.22 -5.68
CA PHE A 97 3.92 20.51 -7.10
C PHE A 97 4.03 22.03 -7.30
N SER A 98 4.88 22.46 -8.21
CA SER A 98 4.91 23.85 -8.67
C SER A 98 3.70 24.17 -9.56
N GLY A 99 3.27 25.43 -9.57
CA GLY A 99 2.19 25.91 -10.45
C GLY A 99 1.04 26.56 -9.67
N SER A 100 -0.02 26.91 -10.38
CA SER A 100 -1.26 27.44 -9.80
C SER A 100 -1.99 26.39 -8.96
N ALA A 101 -2.93 26.82 -8.11
CA ALA A 101 -3.68 25.89 -7.25
C ALA A 101 -4.45 24.82 -8.05
N SER A 102 -5.04 25.18 -9.19
CA SER A 102 -5.76 24.25 -10.06
C SER A 102 -4.83 23.24 -10.75
N GLU A 103 -3.66 23.68 -11.21
CA GLU A 103 -2.66 22.77 -11.81
C GLU A 103 -2.13 21.78 -10.77
N ARG A 104 -1.86 22.25 -9.54
CA ARG A 104 -1.45 21.37 -8.44
C ARG A 104 -2.49 20.30 -8.13
N GLU A 105 -3.76 20.67 -8.07
CA GLU A 105 -4.86 19.72 -7.82
C GLU A 105 -4.93 18.63 -8.90
N ILE A 106 -4.75 19.03 -10.17
CA ILE A 106 -4.71 18.09 -11.31
C ILE A 106 -3.51 17.14 -11.16
N HIS A 107 -2.32 17.66 -10.85
CA HIS A 107 -1.12 16.84 -10.66
C HIS A 107 -1.25 15.88 -9.47
N ILE A 108 -1.80 16.32 -8.35
CA ILE A 108 -2.07 15.47 -7.18
C ILE A 108 -3.00 14.32 -7.55
N LYS A 109 -4.08 14.62 -8.28
CA LYS A 109 -5.02 13.61 -8.74
C LYS A 109 -4.32 12.58 -9.63
N MET A 110 -3.59 13.02 -10.66
CA MET A 110 -2.85 12.14 -11.56
C MET A 110 -1.83 11.27 -10.81
N TYR A 111 -1.12 11.87 -9.86
CA TYR A 111 -0.14 11.17 -9.04
C TYR A 111 -0.79 10.07 -8.18
N LYS A 112 -1.92 10.38 -7.52
CA LYS A 112 -2.69 9.41 -6.73
C LYS A 112 -3.26 8.28 -7.59
N ASP A 113 -3.71 8.59 -8.80
CA ASP A 113 -4.17 7.59 -9.75
C ASP A 113 -3.03 6.66 -10.18
N SER A 114 -1.84 7.20 -10.43
CA SER A 114 -0.64 6.42 -10.71
C SER A 114 -0.25 5.50 -9.54
N ILE A 115 -0.28 5.99 -8.30
CA ILE A 115 -0.06 5.15 -7.11
C ILE A 115 -1.06 3.99 -7.07
N LYS A 116 -2.34 4.26 -7.31
CA LYS A 116 -3.38 3.22 -7.30
C LYS A 116 -3.12 2.15 -8.37
N GLU A 117 -2.80 2.56 -9.58
CA GLU A 117 -2.51 1.68 -10.71
C GLU A 117 -1.33 0.76 -10.40
N ARG A 118 -0.20 1.32 -9.94
CA ARG A 118 1.03 0.57 -9.65
C ARG A 118 0.85 -0.55 -8.63
N PHE A 119 0.10 -0.30 -7.57
CA PHE A 119 -0.20 -1.34 -6.58
C PHE A 119 -1.20 -2.37 -7.11
N SER A 120 -2.14 -1.93 -7.96
CA SER A 120 -3.14 -2.82 -8.57
C SER A 120 -2.50 -3.78 -9.59
N GLU A 121 -1.43 -3.37 -10.29
CA GLU A 121 -0.62 -4.24 -11.16
C GLU A 121 0.00 -5.43 -10.41
N GLN A 122 0.22 -5.30 -9.09
CA GLN A 122 0.79 -6.36 -8.25
C GLN A 122 -0.26 -7.32 -7.69
N CYS A 123 -1.55 -7.00 -7.85
CA CYS A 123 -2.61 -7.84 -7.32
C CYS A 123 -2.61 -9.22 -7.99
N GLU A 124 -2.63 -10.27 -7.18
CA GLU A 124 -2.69 -11.63 -7.67
C GLU A 124 -4.10 -11.95 -8.18
N LYS A 125 -4.18 -12.58 -9.36
CA LYS A 125 -5.44 -13.12 -9.88
C LYS A 125 -5.87 -14.30 -9.02
N SER A 126 -6.99 -14.16 -8.32
CA SER A 126 -7.63 -15.30 -7.65
C SER A 126 -7.99 -16.35 -8.71
N ARG A 127 -7.34 -17.52 -8.70
CA ARG A 127 -7.75 -18.66 -9.52
C ARG A 127 -9.20 -18.99 -9.18
N LYS A 128 -10.13 -18.81 -10.13
CA LYS A 128 -11.47 -19.41 -10.02
C LYS A 128 -11.26 -20.92 -9.86
N LYS A 129 -11.70 -21.46 -8.74
CA LYS A 129 -11.80 -22.91 -8.55
C LYS A 129 -12.83 -23.35 -9.59
N ASN A 130 -12.40 -23.93 -10.71
CA ASN A 130 -13.33 -24.60 -11.60
C ASN A 130 -13.97 -25.72 -10.79
N SER A 131 -15.24 -25.52 -10.43
CA SER A 131 -16.09 -26.54 -9.84
C SER A 131 -16.40 -27.54 -10.95
N SER A 132 -15.55 -28.55 -11.12
CA SER A 132 -15.92 -29.79 -11.80
C SER A 132 -16.60 -30.70 -10.78
N ARG A 133 -17.93 -30.70 -10.80
CA ARG A 133 -18.78 -31.83 -10.47
C ARG A 133 -20.05 -31.75 -11.31
#